data_AF-A0A924EM54-F1
#
_entry.id   AF-A0A924EM54-F1
#
_cell.length_a   1.000
_cell.length_b   1.000
_cell.length_c   1.000
_cell.angle_alpha   90.00
_cell.angle_beta   90.00
_cell.angle_gamma   90.00
#
_symmetry.space_group_name_H-M   'P 1'
#
loop_
_entity.id
_entity.type
_entity.pdbx_description
1 polymer ?
#
loop_
_entity_poly.entity_id
_entity_poly.type
_entity_poly.pdbx_seq_one_letter_code
_entity_poly.pdbx_strand_id
1 'polypeptide(L)' 'MKIIVPMAGRGSRLRPHTLTVPKPLIPIAGKPIVQ' A
#
# COMPACT_ATOMS: atom_id res chain seq x y z
N MET A 1 -17.05 17.02 3.33
CA MET A 1 -15.62 17.40 3.39
C MET A 1 -14.83 16.51 2.44
N LYS A 2 -13.79 17.03 1.76
CA LYS A 2 -12.93 16.25 0.85
C LYS A 2 -11.54 16.11 1.50
N ILE A 3 -11.01 14.89 1.57
CA ILE A 3 -9.68 14.59 2.13
C ILE A 3 -8.88 13.83 1.06
N ILE A 4 -7.59 14.13 0.97
CA ILE A 4 -6.64 13.46 0.07
C ILE A 4 -5.64 12.69 0.93
N VAL A 5 -5.46 11.40 0.64
CA VAL A 5 -4.48 10.53 1.30
C VAL A 5 -3.34 10.22 0.33
N PRO A 6 -2.11 10.71 0.56
CA PRO A 6 -1.00 10.42 -0.31
C PRO A 6 -0.56 8.96 -0.15
N MET A 7 -0.65 8.20 -1.24
CA MET A 7 -0.33 6.76 -1.30
C MET A 7 0.97 6.47 -2.06
N ALA A 8 1.92 7.41 -2.02
CA ALA A 8 3.20 7.32 -2.72
C ALA A 8 4.30 6.60 -1.89
N GLY A 9 5.37 6.18 -2.57
CA GLY A 9 6.58 5.64 -1.95
C GLY A 9 7.09 4.35 -2.59
N ARG A 10 8.41 4.14 -2.60
CA ARG A 10 9.05 3.05 -3.38
C ARG A 10 8.86 1.64 -2.81
N GLY A 11 8.37 1.51 -1.58
CA GLY A 11 8.12 0.20 -0.93
C GLY A 11 9.35 -0.69 -0.70
N SER A 12 10.58 -0.20 -0.86
CA SER A 12 11.80 -1.04 -0.95
C SER A 12 12.02 -2.04 0.18
N ARG A 13 11.58 -1.72 1.41
CA ARG A 13 11.72 -2.59 2.59
C ARG A 13 10.78 -3.80 2.60
N LEU A 14 9.72 -3.77 1.79
CA LEU A 14 8.71 -4.84 1.69
C LEU A 14 8.84 -5.63 0.38
N ARG A 15 9.96 -5.47 -0.33
CA ARG A 15 10.28 -6.33 -1.46
C ARG A 15 10.42 -7.79 -0.98
N PRO A 16 9.95 -8.78 -1.76
CA PRO A 16 9.49 -8.68 -3.15
C PRO A 16 8.03 -8.26 -3.32
N HIS A 17 7.23 -8.19 -2.26
CA HIS A 17 5.78 -7.95 -2.33
C HIS A 17 5.41 -6.61 -2.99
N THR A 18 6.28 -5.59 -2.86
CA THR A 18 6.05 -4.28 -3.49
C THR A 18 6.56 -4.14 -4.92
N LEU A 19 7.02 -5.22 -5.57
CA LEU A 19 7.47 -5.17 -6.97
C LEU A 19 6.28 -5.12 -7.94
N THR A 20 5.19 -5.80 -7.60
CA THR A 20 3.97 -5.87 -8.42
C THR A 20 2.78 -5.19 -7.76
N VAL A 21 2.75 -5.11 -6.42
CA VAL A 21 1.64 -4.54 -5.65
C VAL A 21 2.09 -3.33 -4.83
N PRO A 22 1.52 -2.14 -5.01
CA PRO A 22 1.86 -0.98 -4.18
C PRO A 22 1.63 -1.27 -2.69
N LYS A 23 2.51 -0.75 -1.81
CA LYS A 23 2.41 -0.97 -0.36
C LYS A 23 1.00 -0.75 0.22
N PRO A 24 0.27 0.33 -0.12
CA PRO A 24 -1.07 0.58 0.44
C PRO A 24 -2.10 -0.51 0.09
N LEU A 25 -1.88 -1.25 -0.99
CA LEU A 25 -2.79 -2.27 -1.50
C LEU A 25 -2.39 -3.70 -1.08
N ILE A 26 -1.31 -3.85 -0.31
CA ILE A 26 -0.94 -5.16 0.22
C ILE A 26 -2.05 -5.62 1.18
N PRO A 27 -2.58 -6.85 1.03
CA PRO A 27 -3.61 -7.37 1.91
C PRO A 27 -3.02 -7.80 3.26
N ILE A 28 -3.60 -7.31 4.36
CA ILE A 28 -3.38 -7.79 5.72
C ILE A 28 -4.74 -8.27 6.25
N ALA A 29 -4.78 -9.53 6.71
CA ALA A 29 -6.02 -10.17 7.19
C ALA A 29 -7.19 -10.07 6.17
N GLY A 30 -6.89 -10.18 4.87
CA GLY A 30 -7.88 -10.15 3.80
C GLY A 30 -8.35 -8.75 3.37
N LYS A 31 -7.79 -7.67 3.93
CA LYS A 31 -8.11 -6.28 3.53
C LYS A 31 -6.85 -5.50 3.16
N PRO A 32 -6.90 -4.56 2.20
CA PRO A 32 -5.79 -3.64 1.93
C PRO A 32 -5.39 -2.85 3.18
N ILE A 33 -4.09 -2.57 3.36
CA ILE A 33 -3.58 -1.77 4.51
C ILE A 33 -4.29 -0.43 4.70
N VAL A 34 -4.72 0.20 3.60
CA VAL A 34 -5.35 1.52 3.63
C VAL A 34 -6.84 1.50 3.99
N GLN A 35 -7.47 0.31 3.98
CA GLN A 35 -8.91 0.13 4.17
C GLN A 35 -9.26 -0.22 5.62
#